data_AF-A0AAD7G7B5-F1
#
_entry.id   AF-A0AAD7G7B5-F1
#
_cell.length_a   1.000
_cell.length_b   1.000
_cell.length_c   1.000
_cell.angle_alpha   90.00
_cell.angle_beta   90.00
_cell.angle_gamma   90.00
#
_symmetry.space_group_name_H-M   'P 1'
#
loop_
_entity.id
_entity.type
_entity.pdbx_description
1 polymer ?
#
loop_
_entity_poly.entity_id
_entity_poly.type
_entity_poly.pdbx_seq_one_letter_code
_entity_poly.pdbx_strand_id
1 'polypeptide(L)'
;MAPEIASKALTDRIGAHIDPYSDEMEVKHNIEGSNFQDIVFLRQSNDLAERKIQEQTVANAALQEELAEMKARFANDLTNRGRENIDADAGIDKDDTISAVLAEARAANAELQKQVAVLSAERSGAADQSKQLARPAGSSFNIQNEMGLGRNRKDREIYKALLRNTRDLVLQAGINWELPWAKTPADAKAKLYAVARERHPVLQRYVNDWATEEIVKQFIKNKCRHGYKKGFLVPPAEYAYLKANSAKRNPSAPRGCKSAKVAVVAAKKLAAKKKDVTAKASSSKAAGEAKARAKKVVVDQEDESMSEGFGSGRGGYGSADEEED
;
A
#
# COMPACT_ATOMS: atom_id res chain seq x y z
N MET A 1 -61.04 0.66 -30.98
CA MET A 1 -59.91 1.08 -31.83
C MET A 1 -58.63 0.73 -31.07
N ALA A 2 -58.01 -0.38 -31.46
CA ALA A 2 -56.76 -0.89 -30.89
C ALA A 2 -55.55 -0.30 -31.63
N PRO A 3 -54.37 -0.32 -31.01
CA PRO A 3 -53.37 -1.26 -31.52
C PRO A 3 -52.58 -1.98 -30.41
N GLU A 4 -52.92 -3.26 -30.21
CA GLU A 4 -51.96 -4.31 -29.88
C GLU A 4 -51.23 -4.72 -31.16
N ILE A 5 -50.07 -5.39 -31.02
CA ILE A 5 -49.19 -5.99 -32.07
C ILE A 5 -47.94 -5.15 -32.39
N ALA A 6 -46.90 -5.28 -31.55
CA ALA A 6 -45.48 -5.18 -31.99
C ALA A 6 -44.47 -5.62 -30.89
N SER A 7 -44.69 -6.72 -30.16
CA SER A 7 -43.79 -7.14 -29.06
C SER A 7 -43.32 -8.61 -29.12
N LYS A 8 -43.28 -9.25 -30.30
CA LYS A 8 -42.95 -10.68 -30.40
C LYS A 8 -41.85 -11.07 -31.40
N ALA A 9 -41.01 -10.14 -31.86
CA ALA A 9 -40.00 -10.45 -32.89
C ALA A 9 -38.55 -10.11 -32.51
N LEU A 10 -38.14 -10.29 -31.24
CA LEU A 10 -36.76 -10.00 -30.83
C LEU A 10 -36.14 -10.97 -29.81
N THR A 11 -36.54 -12.24 -29.80
CA THR A 11 -35.96 -13.24 -28.88
C THR A 11 -35.24 -14.43 -29.55
N ASP A 12 -35.30 -14.59 -30.88
CA ASP A 12 -34.80 -15.81 -31.54
C ASP A 12 -33.40 -15.69 -32.17
N ARG A 13 -32.56 -14.74 -31.75
CA ARG A 13 -31.24 -14.51 -32.41
C ARG A 13 -30.00 -14.53 -31.50
N ILE A 14 -30.10 -15.12 -30.31
CA ILE A 14 -28.94 -15.37 -29.43
C ILE A 14 -28.89 -16.86 -29.03
N GLY A 15 -28.94 -17.74 -30.04
CA GLY A 15 -28.76 -19.18 -29.91
C GLY A 15 -27.47 -19.67 -30.57
N ALA A 16 -26.43 -18.83 -30.64
CA ALA A 16 -25.15 -19.21 -31.20
C ALA A 16 -24.24 -19.76 -30.10
N HIS A 17 -24.24 -21.09 -29.99
CA HIS A 17 -23.04 -21.90 -29.78
C HIS A 17 -22.14 -21.50 -28.60
N ILE A 18 -22.65 -21.67 -27.38
CA ILE A 18 -21.79 -21.82 -26.20
C ILE A 18 -21.39 -23.29 -26.16
N ASP A 19 -20.17 -23.57 -26.59
CA ASP A 19 -19.51 -24.87 -26.48
C ASP A 19 -19.33 -25.19 -24.97
N PRO A 20 -20.02 -26.20 -24.40
CA PRO A 20 -19.95 -26.50 -22.97
C PRO A 20 -18.65 -27.22 -22.56
N TYR A 21 -17.62 -27.27 -23.42
CA TYR A 21 -16.49 -28.19 -23.28
C TYR A 21 -15.07 -27.59 -23.41
N SER A 22 -14.90 -26.27 -23.23
CA SER A 22 -13.59 -25.61 -23.44
C SER A 22 -12.90 -25.04 -22.19
N ASP A 23 -13.38 -25.28 -20.96
CA ASP A 23 -12.78 -24.64 -19.76
C ASP A 23 -12.38 -25.61 -18.64
N GLU A 24 -11.94 -26.83 -19.01
CA GLU A 24 -11.06 -27.65 -18.17
C GLU A 24 -9.58 -27.47 -18.58
N MET A 25 -9.18 -26.23 -18.89
CA MET A 25 -7.75 -25.90 -19.00
C MET A 25 -7.19 -25.74 -17.59
N GLU A 26 -6.71 -26.86 -17.06
CA GLU A 26 -5.73 -27.03 -16.00
C GLU A 26 -5.16 -25.71 -15.44
N VAL A 27 -5.78 -25.20 -14.37
CA VAL A 27 -5.11 -24.30 -13.42
C VAL A 27 -4.13 -25.13 -12.57
N LYS A 28 -3.18 -25.79 -13.22
CA LYS A 28 -1.99 -26.38 -12.58
C LYS A 28 -0.95 -25.26 -12.40
N HIS A 29 -1.32 -24.23 -11.64
CA HIS A 29 -0.40 -23.15 -11.29
C HIS A 29 0.14 -23.33 -9.87
N ASN A 30 1.28 -24.02 -9.79
CA ASN A 30 2.46 -23.53 -9.07
C ASN A 30 2.27 -23.14 -7.58
N ILE A 31 1.71 -24.04 -6.76
CA ILE A 31 1.67 -23.94 -5.30
C ILE A 31 2.94 -24.57 -4.65
N GLU A 32 3.95 -24.93 -5.42
CA GLU A 32 5.14 -25.66 -4.91
C GLU A 32 6.13 -24.82 -4.07
N GLY A 33 5.75 -23.60 -3.66
CA GLY A 33 6.58 -22.75 -2.81
C GLY A 33 5.84 -22.03 -1.68
N SER A 34 4.53 -22.24 -1.52
CA SER A 34 3.82 -21.68 -0.38
C SER A 34 4.02 -22.62 0.80
N ASN A 35 4.67 -22.11 1.85
CA ASN A 35 4.91 -22.87 3.07
C ASN A 35 3.55 -23.42 3.56
N PHE A 36 3.44 -24.74 3.71
CA PHE A 36 2.20 -25.40 4.13
C PHE A 36 1.62 -24.78 5.41
N GLN A 37 2.51 -24.29 6.29
CA GLN A 37 2.16 -23.55 7.50
C GLN A 37 1.36 -22.27 7.22
N ASP A 38 1.70 -21.52 6.17
CA ASP A 38 1.01 -20.27 5.82
C ASP A 38 -0.41 -20.53 5.30
N ILE A 39 -0.61 -21.63 4.56
CA ILE A 39 -1.94 -22.04 4.07
C ILE A 39 -2.84 -22.43 5.24
N VAL A 40 -2.31 -23.20 6.20
CA VAL A 40 -3.05 -23.61 7.41
C VAL A 40 -3.41 -22.39 8.26
N PHE A 41 -2.46 -21.44 8.44
CA PHE A 41 -2.71 -20.22 9.19
C PHE A 41 -3.77 -19.32 8.54
N LEU A 42 -3.73 -19.14 7.21
CA LEU A 42 -4.74 -18.39 6.48
C LEU A 42 -6.13 -19.01 6.61
N ARG A 43 -6.23 -20.35 6.55
CA ARG A 43 -7.51 -21.05 6.74
C ARG A 43 -8.05 -20.84 8.15
N GLN A 44 -7.23 -21.00 9.18
CA GLN A 44 -7.63 -20.75 10.57
C GLN A 44 -8.06 -19.30 10.80
N SER A 45 -7.36 -18.33 10.21
CA SER A 45 -7.72 -16.91 10.30
C SER A 45 -9.06 -16.62 9.62
N ASN A 46 -9.37 -17.27 8.50
CA ASN A 46 -10.66 -17.13 7.81
C ASN A 46 -11.78 -17.78 8.63
N ASP A 47 -11.58 -18.99 9.15
CA ASP A 47 -12.56 -19.68 10.00
C ASP A 47 -12.89 -18.86 11.26
N LEU A 48 -11.90 -18.19 11.86
CA LEU A 48 -12.10 -17.29 13.00
C LEU A 48 -12.91 -16.04 12.61
N ALA A 49 -12.63 -15.46 11.44
CA ALA A 49 -13.37 -14.30 10.94
C ALA A 49 -14.83 -14.64 10.65
N GLU A 50 -15.09 -15.81 10.03
CA GLU A 50 -16.43 -16.30 9.76
C GLU A 50 -17.22 -16.55 11.06
N ARG A 51 -16.60 -17.14 12.08
CA ARG A 51 -17.23 -17.32 13.39
C ARG A 51 -17.61 -15.99 14.05
N LYS A 52 -16.73 -14.98 13.98
CA LYS A 52 -17.04 -13.64 14.51
C LYS A 52 -18.20 -12.97 13.77
N ILE A 53 -18.27 -13.13 12.45
CA ILE A 53 -19.40 -12.62 11.66
C ILE A 53 -20.70 -13.33 12.07
N GLN A 54 -20.68 -14.66 12.20
CA GLN A 54 -21.84 -15.43 12.64
C GLN A 54 -22.29 -15.02 14.04
N GLU A 55 -21.37 -14.89 15.00
CA GLU A 55 -21.65 -14.43 16.36
C GLU A 55 -22.30 -13.04 16.36
N GLN A 56 -21.76 -12.10 15.57
CA GLN A 56 -22.34 -10.76 15.44
C GLN A 56 -23.74 -10.78 14.80
N THR A 57 -23.99 -11.66 13.82
CA THR A 57 -25.32 -11.79 13.21
C THR A 57 -26.36 -12.35 14.17
N VAL A 58 -25.98 -13.34 15.00
CA VAL A 58 -26.85 -13.91 16.04
C VAL A 58 -27.14 -12.86 17.11
N ALA A 59 -26.14 -12.10 17.54
CA ALA A 59 -26.33 -11.01 18.51
C ALA A 59 -27.27 -9.91 17.97
N ASN A 60 -27.12 -9.52 16.70
CA ASN A 60 -28.01 -8.55 16.07
C ASN A 60 -29.44 -9.09 15.91
N ALA A 61 -29.59 -10.39 15.60
CA ALA A 61 -30.91 -11.02 15.51
C ALA A 61 -31.63 -11.05 16.86
N ALA A 62 -30.92 -11.40 17.94
CA ALA A 62 -31.46 -11.38 19.30
C ALA A 62 -31.93 -9.97 19.73
N LEU A 63 -31.15 -8.93 19.41
CA LEU A 63 -31.55 -7.54 19.67
C LEU A 63 -32.80 -7.11 18.88
N GLN A 64 -32.96 -7.60 17.64
CA GLN A 64 -34.17 -7.34 16.85
C GLN A 64 -35.39 -8.03 17.45
N GLU A 65 -35.23 -9.25 17.97
CA GLU A 65 -36.29 -9.99 18.64
C GLU A 65 -36.72 -9.30 19.94
N GLU A 66 -35.76 -8.85 20.78
CA GLU A 66 -36.05 -8.09 22.01
C GLU A 66 -36.78 -6.77 21.71
N LEU A 67 -36.38 -6.08 20.63
CA LEU A 67 -37.04 -4.85 20.19
C LEU A 67 -38.46 -5.12 19.67
N ALA A 68 -38.68 -6.25 18.98
CA ALA A 68 -40.00 -6.69 18.55
C ALA A 68 -40.90 -7.06 19.74
N GLU A 69 -40.38 -7.76 20.74
CA GLU A 69 -41.09 -8.04 21.98
C GLU A 69 -41.45 -6.76 22.74
N MET A 70 -40.51 -5.81 22.86
CA MET A 70 -40.75 -4.54 23.55
C MET A 70 -41.86 -3.75 22.85
N LYS A 71 -41.86 -3.72 21.50
CA LYS A 71 -42.95 -3.14 20.71
C LYS A 71 -44.29 -3.84 20.93
N ALA A 72 -44.29 -5.18 20.98
CA ALA A 72 -45.51 -5.95 21.22
C ALA A 72 -46.07 -5.72 22.64
N ARG A 73 -45.21 -5.68 23.66
CA ARG A 73 -45.59 -5.34 25.04
C ARG A 73 -46.17 -3.94 25.12
N PHE A 74 -45.54 -2.97 24.45
CA PHE A 74 -46.03 -1.59 24.42
C PHE A 74 -47.39 -1.48 23.70
N ALA A 75 -47.57 -2.18 22.58
CA ALA A 75 -48.84 -2.23 21.86
C ALA A 75 -49.97 -2.84 22.71
N ASN A 76 -49.69 -3.93 23.45
CA ASN A 76 -50.64 -4.56 24.36
C ASN A 76 -50.98 -3.69 25.58
N ASP A 77 -50.01 -2.95 26.12
CA ASP A 77 -50.25 -2.02 27.22
C ASP A 77 -51.16 -0.86 26.79
N LEU A 78 -50.94 -0.34 25.57
CA LEU A 78 -51.81 0.66 24.94
C LEU A 78 -53.25 0.16 24.75
N THR A 79 -53.46 -1.07 24.28
CA THR A 79 -54.82 -1.64 24.13
C THR A 79 -55.49 -1.94 25.46
N ASN A 80 -54.74 -2.43 26.47
CA ASN A 80 -55.30 -2.70 27.79
C ASN A 80 -55.68 -1.41 28.54
N ARG A 81 -54.81 -0.40 28.54
CA ARG A 81 -55.12 0.94 29.10
C ARG A 81 -56.25 1.64 28.36
N GLY A 82 -56.35 1.45 27.05
CA GLY A 82 -57.47 1.97 26.26
C GLY A 82 -58.81 1.35 26.65
N ARG A 83 -58.82 0.08 27.08
CA ARG A 83 -60.04 -0.64 27.48
C ARG A 83 -60.54 -0.27 28.88
N GLU A 84 -59.63 -0.11 29.84
CA GLU A 84 -59.99 0.22 31.23
C GLU A 84 -60.49 1.67 31.40
N ASN A 85 -60.15 2.57 30.46
CA ASN A 85 -60.57 3.98 30.46
C ASN A 85 -61.82 4.30 29.61
N ILE A 86 -62.59 3.27 29.19
CA ILE A 86 -63.85 3.48 28.43
C ILE A 86 -65.08 3.46 29.35
N ASP A 87 -65.03 2.79 30.50
CA ASP A 87 -66.20 2.62 31.38
C ASP A 87 -66.29 3.66 32.52
N ALA A 88 -65.28 4.52 32.66
CA ALA A 88 -65.27 5.62 33.62
C ALA A 88 -65.16 6.98 32.91
N ASP A 89 -66.33 7.59 32.73
CA ASP A 89 -66.58 8.98 33.09
C ASP A 89 -66.02 10.11 32.18
N ALA A 90 -66.93 11.06 31.95
CA ALA A 90 -66.79 12.41 31.41
C ALA A 90 -66.05 12.61 30.06
N GLY A 91 -66.78 13.17 29.08
CA GLY A 91 -66.27 13.70 27.82
C GLY A 91 -65.28 14.85 28.00
N ILE A 92 -64.08 14.52 28.45
CA ILE A 92 -62.88 15.34 28.30
C ILE A 92 -62.35 15.07 26.90
N ASP A 93 -62.13 16.14 26.15
CA ASP A 93 -61.66 16.15 24.76
C ASP A 93 -60.32 15.38 24.58
N LYS A 94 -60.40 14.05 24.45
CA LYS A 94 -59.24 13.16 24.29
C LYS A 94 -58.42 13.52 23.05
N ASP A 95 -59.08 14.05 22.02
CA ASP A 95 -58.43 14.52 20.79
C ASP A 95 -57.44 15.67 21.05
N ASP A 96 -57.74 16.56 22.00
CA ASP A 96 -56.85 17.67 22.34
C ASP A 96 -55.58 17.15 23.03
N THR A 97 -55.71 16.18 23.94
CA THR A 97 -54.55 15.58 24.62
C THR A 97 -53.65 14.77 23.68
N ILE A 98 -54.23 14.02 22.73
CA ILE A 98 -53.46 13.26 21.73
C ILE A 98 -52.72 14.22 20.78
N SER A 99 -53.38 15.32 20.39
CA SER A 99 -52.76 16.32 19.52
C SER A 99 -51.54 16.98 20.18
N ALA A 100 -51.63 17.28 21.48
CA ALA A 100 -50.54 17.88 22.26
C ALA A 100 -49.34 16.94 22.37
N VAL A 101 -49.56 15.65 22.68
CA VAL A 101 -48.49 14.64 22.78
C VAL A 101 -47.80 14.43 21.41
N LEU A 102 -48.56 14.42 20.31
CA LEU A 102 -47.99 14.32 18.96
C LEU A 102 -47.17 15.56 18.58
N ALA A 103 -47.59 16.75 19.01
CA ALA A 103 -46.83 17.98 18.79
C ALA A 103 -45.48 17.96 19.55
N GLU A 104 -45.50 17.51 20.80
CA GLU A 104 -44.29 17.35 21.62
C GLU A 104 -43.31 16.32 21.02
N ALA A 105 -43.81 15.15 20.59
CA ALA A 105 -42.99 14.13 19.96
C ALA A 105 -42.36 14.60 18.64
N ARG A 106 -43.06 15.44 17.87
CA ARG A 106 -42.51 16.07 16.65
C ARG A 106 -41.45 17.11 16.98
N ALA A 107 -41.64 17.91 18.04
CA ALA A 107 -40.66 18.88 18.49
C ALA A 107 -39.36 18.19 18.97
N ALA A 108 -39.47 17.11 19.74
CA ALA A 108 -38.32 16.33 20.19
C ALA A 108 -37.55 15.69 19.02
N ASN A 109 -38.25 15.15 18.02
CA ASN A 109 -37.62 14.61 16.80
C ASN A 109 -36.92 15.71 15.98
N ALA A 110 -37.52 16.89 15.87
CA ALA A 110 -36.90 18.02 15.19
C ALA A 110 -35.59 18.44 15.89
N GLU A 111 -35.54 18.41 17.22
CA GLU A 111 -34.33 18.74 17.99
C GLU A 111 -33.24 17.68 17.83
N LEU A 112 -33.58 16.39 17.86
CA LEU A 112 -32.64 15.31 17.57
C LEU A 112 -32.07 15.42 16.15
N GLN A 113 -32.89 15.75 15.15
CA GLN A 113 -32.42 15.97 13.78
C GLN A 113 -31.46 17.16 13.69
N LYS A 114 -31.69 18.25 14.43
CA LYS A 114 -30.74 19.36 14.51
C LYS A 114 -29.41 18.93 15.13
N GLN A 115 -29.43 18.14 16.21
CA GLN A 115 -28.20 17.64 16.83
C GLN A 115 -27.40 16.73 15.89
N VAL A 116 -28.08 15.85 15.14
CA VAL A 116 -27.43 15.03 14.11
C VAL A 116 -26.86 15.89 12.98
N ALA A 117 -27.57 16.95 12.58
CA ALA A 117 -27.07 17.90 11.58
C ALA A 117 -25.83 18.66 12.08
N VAL A 118 -25.82 19.11 13.35
CA VAL A 118 -24.65 19.77 13.96
C VAL A 118 -23.48 18.81 14.07
N LEU A 119 -23.66 17.60 14.61
CA LEU A 119 -22.58 16.62 14.73
C LEU A 119 -22.04 16.18 13.36
N SER A 120 -22.89 16.06 12.34
CA SER A 120 -22.44 15.76 10.98
C SER A 120 -21.72 16.95 10.33
N ALA A 121 -22.16 18.19 10.58
CA ALA A 121 -21.47 19.41 10.16
C ALA A 121 -20.12 19.59 10.88
N GLU A 122 -20.03 19.28 12.17
CA GLU A 122 -18.77 19.30 12.93
C GLU A 122 -17.83 18.20 12.45
N ARG A 123 -18.34 17.00 12.18
CA ARG A 123 -17.54 15.89 11.67
C ARG A 123 -17.05 16.11 10.24
N SER A 124 -17.80 16.87 9.43
CA SER A 124 -17.38 17.27 8.07
C SER A 124 -16.52 18.54 8.08
N GLY A 125 -16.69 19.45 9.04
CA GLY A 125 -15.84 20.62 9.24
C GLY A 125 -14.47 20.28 9.87
N ALA A 126 -14.42 19.24 10.70
CA ALA A 126 -13.19 18.67 11.25
C ALA A 126 -12.59 17.59 10.37
N ALA A 127 -13.14 17.32 9.18
CA ALA A 127 -12.39 16.72 8.08
C ALA A 127 -11.37 17.76 7.58
N ASP A 128 -10.42 18.06 8.47
CA ASP A 128 -9.04 18.41 8.23
C ASP A 128 -8.84 18.66 6.74
N GLN A 129 -9.06 19.91 6.32
CA GLN A 129 -8.49 20.46 5.08
C GLN A 129 -6.97 20.49 5.29
N SER A 130 -6.41 19.32 5.61
CA SER A 130 -5.02 19.05 5.84
C SER A 130 -4.35 19.61 4.62
N LYS A 131 -3.54 20.65 4.87
CA LYS A 131 -2.75 21.39 3.88
C LYS A 131 -2.57 20.53 2.64
N GLN A 132 -3.27 20.89 1.57
CA GLN A 132 -3.25 20.13 0.35
C GLN A 132 -1.79 19.88 -0.03
N LEU A 133 -1.40 18.60 -0.09
CA LEU A 133 -0.01 18.24 -0.30
C LEU A 133 0.28 18.32 -1.79
N ALA A 134 1.02 19.35 -2.17
CA ALA A 134 1.52 19.52 -3.53
C ALA A 134 2.41 18.33 -3.92
N ARG A 135 2.46 18.04 -5.22
CA ARG A 135 3.34 17.01 -5.75
C ARG A 135 4.81 17.39 -5.48
N PRO A 136 5.64 16.49 -4.95
CA PRO A 136 7.07 16.76 -4.76
C PRO A 136 7.76 17.01 -6.10
N ALA A 137 8.73 17.92 -6.11
CA ALA A 137 9.53 18.20 -7.29
C ALA A 137 10.48 17.02 -7.61
N GLY A 138 10.60 16.69 -8.90
CA GLY A 138 11.53 15.68 -9.38
C GLY A 138 10.87 14.42 -9.94
N SER A 139 11.67 13.62 -10.67
CA SER A 139 11.20 12.40 -11.34
C SER A 139 11.31 11.14 -10.49
N SER A 140 12.09 11.16 -9.40
CA SER A 140 12.38 9.99 -8.57
C SER A 140 12.25 10.35 -7.10
N PHE A 141 11.12 10.00 -6.51
CA PHE A 141 10.87 10.11 -5.08
C PHE A 141 10.22 8.82 -4.57
N ASN A 142 10.29 8.59 -3.27
CA ASN A 142 9.60 7.47 -2.64
C ASN A 142 8.16 7.90 -2.32
N ILE A 143 7.20 7.43 -3.12
CA ILE A 143 5.77 7.76 -3.00
C ILE A 143 5.29 7.63 -1.54
N GLN A 144 5.71 6.58 -0.83
CA GLN A 144 5.31 6.33 0.54
C GLN A 144 5.81 7.41 1.52
N ASN A 145 7.04 7.88 1.35
CA ASN A 145 7.62 8.90 2.22
C ASN A 145 6.98 10.26 1.95
N GLU A 146 6.76 10.60 0.68
CA GLU A 146 6.14 11.86 0.24
C GLU A 146 4.66 11.95 0.63
N MET A 147 3.96 10.80 0.69
CA MET A 147 2.62 10.73 1.24
C MET A 147 2.57 10.89 2.77
N GLY A 148 3.72 10.88 3.45
CA GLY A 148 3.81 10.88 4.92
C GLY A 148 3.52 9.53 5.57
N LEU A 149 3.41 8.45 4.78
CA LEU A 149 2.98 7.12 5.25
C LEU A 149 4.14 6.14 5.50
N GLY A 150 5.37 6.66 5.60
CA GLY A 150 6.58 5.86 5.76
C GLY A 150 7.07 5.70 7.21
N ARG A 151 6.56 6.50 8.15
CA ARG A 151 7.14 6.64 9.50
C ARG A 151 6.77 5.49 10.43
N ASN A 152 5.48 5.18 10.56
CA ASN A 152 5.00 4.21 11.54
C ASN A 152 4.55 2.90 10.90
N ARG A 153 4.55 1.79 11.67
CA ARG A 153 4.02 0.49 11.19
C ARG A 153 2.59 0.59 10.67
N LYS A 154 1.70 1.28 11.41
CA LYS A 154 0.31 1.52 11.01
C LYS A 154 0.20 2.25 9.67
N ASP A 155 1.03 3.28 9.47
CA ASP A 155 1.01 4.05 8.21
C ASP A 155 1.46 3.20 7.02
N ARG A 156 2.44 2.31 7.24
CA ARG A 156 2.87 1.33 6.22
C ARG A 156 1.74 0.36 5.86
N GLU A 157 0.92 -0.04 6.83
CA GLU A 157 -0.27 -0.88 6.60
C GLU A 157 -1.35 -0.13 5.81
N ILE A 158 -1.60 1.14 6.14
CA ILE A 158 -2.50 2.02 5.36
C ILE A 158 -2.01 2.14 3.92
N TYR A 159 -0.71 2.39 3.70
CA TYR A 159 -0.14 2.47 2.36
C TYR A 159 -0.28 1.15 1.59
N LYS A 160 -0.08 -0.01 2.24
CA LYS A 160 -0.30 -1.32 1.61
C LYS A 160 -1.78 -1.53 1.22
N ALA A 161 -2.72 -1.11 2.07
CA ALA A 161 -4.14 -1.16 1.77
C ALA A 161 -4.49 -0.27 0.57
N LEU A 162 -3.97 0.96 0.52
CA LEU A 162 -4.11 1.86 -0.63
C LEU A 162 -3.58 1.23 -1.92
N LEU A 163 -2.38 0.63 -1.86
CA LEU A 163 -1.79 -0.05 -3.02
C LEU A 163 -2.70 -1.19 -3.52
N ARG A 164 -3.21 -2.04 -2.62
CA ARG A 164 -4.08 -3.16 -3.00
C ARG A 164 -5.37 -2.66 -3.65
N ASN A 165 -6.09 -1.80 -2.96
CA ASN A 165 -7.39 -1.32 -3.42
C ASN A 165 -7.29 -0.50 -4.71
N THR A 166 -6.22 0.30 -4.87
CA THR A 166 -6.00 1.04 -6.13
C THR A 166 -5.73 0.09 -7.29
N ARG A 167 -5.01 -1.02 -7.08
CA ARG A 167 -4.80 -2.04 -8.14
C ARG A 167 -6.10 -2.72 -8.52
N ASP A 168 -6.92 -3.07 -7.53
CA ASP A 168 -8.22 -3.68 -7.76
C ASP A 168 -9.14 -2.71 -8.53
N LEU A 169 -9.09 -1.41 -8.21
CA LEU A 169 -9.80 -0.37 -8.95
C LEU A 169 -9.32 -0.23 -10.40
N VAL A 170 -8.01 -0.31 -10.67
CA VAL A 170 -7.49 -0.29 -12.05
C VAL A 170 -8.06 -1.45 -12.87
N LEU A 171 -8.13 -2.64 -12.27
CA LEU A 171 -8.69 -3.82 -12.91
C LEU A 171 -10.22 -3.71 -13.10
N GLN A 172 -10.94 -3.28 -12.06
CA GLN A 172 -12.40 -3.07 -12.10
C GLN A 172 -12.82 -1.98 -13.09
N ALA A 173 -12.02 -0.93 -13.24
CA ALA A 173 -12.26 0.14 -14.20
C ALA A 173 -12.00 -0.27 -15.66
N GLY A 174 -11.49 -1.48 -15.90
CA GLY A 174 -11.17 -1.96 -17.24
C GLY A 174 -10.06 -1.14 -17.92
N ILE A 175 -9.18 -0.50 -17.14
CA ILE A 175 -8.09 0.27 -17.71
C ILE A 175 -7.10 -0.70 -18.37
N ASN A 176 -6.88 -0.50 -19.68
CA ASN A 176 -5.91 -1.30 -20.41
C ASN A 176 -4.49 -1.02 -19.88
N TRP A 177 -3.94 -1.99 -19.16
CA TRP A 177 -2.60 -1.95 -18.57
C TRP A 177 -1.49 -2.22 -19.60
N GLU A 178 -1.82 -2.61 -20.83
CA GLU A 178 -0.84 -2.80 -21.91
C GLU A 178 -0.41 -1.45 -22.51
N LEU A 179 -1.26 -0.44 -22.38
CA LEU A 179 -1.00 0.90 -22.88
C LEU A 179 -0.22 1.73 -21.86
N PRO A 180 0.71 2.61 -22.31
CA PRO A 180 1.32 3.60 -21.44
C PRO A 180 0.26 4.47 -20.77
N TRP A 181 0.45 4.79 -19.50
CA TRP A 181 -0.48 5.63 -18.71
C TRP A 181 -0.83 6.97 -19.37
N ALA A 182 0.12 7.55 -20.12
CA ALA A 182 -0.11 8.77 -20.89
C ALA A 182 -1.22 8.62 -21.95
N LYS A 183 -1.40 7.42 -22.52
CA LYS A 183 -2.39 7.12 -23.57
C LYS A 183 -3.74 6.64 -23.01
N THR A 184 -3.85 6.39 -21.70
CA THR A 184 -5.12 6.01 -21.07
C THR A 184 -6.13 7.17 -21.18
N PRO A 185 -7.39 6.92 -21.58
CA PRO A 185 -8.39 7.97 -21.76
C PRO A 185 -8.64 8.75 -20.46
N ALA A 186 -8.81 10.07 -20.59
CA ALA A 186 -8.98 10.98 -19.45
C ALA A 186 -10.21 10.62 -18.61
N ASP A 187 -11.32 10.21 -19.25
CA ASP A 187 -12.55 9.82 -18.56
C ASP A 187 -12.36 8.62 -17.62
N ALA A 188 -11.57 7.63 -18.04
CA ALA A 188 -11.27 6.47 -17.20
C ALA A 188 -10.40 6.85 -15.99
N LYS A 189 -9.45 7.79 -16.18
CA LYS A 189 -8.64 8.33 -15.08
C LYS A 189 -9.52 9.07 -14.08
N ALA A 190 -10.41 9.94 -14.56
CA ALA A 190 -11.31 10.73 -13.71
C ALA A 190 -12.23 9.82 -12.88
N LYS A 191 -12.82 8.78 -13.48
CA LYS A 191 -13.64 7.78 -12.78
C LYS A 191 -12.82 7.03 -11.72
N LEU A 192 -11.61 6.59 -12.07
CA LEU A 192 -10.72 5.92 -11.12
C LEU A 192 -10.39 6.82 -9.92
N TYR A 193 -10.07 8.10 -10.14
CA TYR A 193 -9.77 9.04 -9.05
C TYR A 193 -10.98 9.32 -8.16
N ALA A 194 -12.17 9.45 -8.74
CA ALA A 194 -13.40 9.63 -7.96
C ALA A 194 -13.65 8.44 -7.02
N VAL A 195 -13.62 7.21 -7.55
CA VAL A 195 -13.86 6.00 -6.75
C VAL A 195 -12.74 5.76 -5.74
N ALA A 196 -11.48 6.08 -6.09
CA ALA A 196 -10.36 5.97 -5.16
C ALA A 196 -10.51 6.91 -3.95
N ARG A 197 -10.95 8.16 -4.19
CA ARG A 197 -11.21 9.16 -3.13
C ARG A 197 -12.40 8.79 -2.24
N GLU A 198 -13.40 8.14 -2.81
CA GLU A 198 -14.56 7.61 -2.06
C GLU A 198 -14.15 6.45 -1.14
N ARG A 199 -13.40 5.48 -1.66
CA ARG A 199 -12.92 4.33 -0.87
C ARG A 199 -11.86 4.71 0.17
N HIS A 200 -11.04 5.72 -0.12
CA HIS A 200 -9.94 6.14 0.74
C HIS A 200 -9.89 7.66 0.89
N PRO A 201 -10.55 8.21 1.93
CA PRO A 201 -10.58 9.65 2.17
C PRO A 201 -9.19 10.29 2.32
N VAL A 202 -8.18 9.52 2.75
CA VAL A 202 -6.77 10.00 2.84
C VAL A 202 -6.25 10.52 1.49
N LEU A 203 -6.75 9.99 0.36
CA LEU A 203 -6.31 10.40 -0.97
C LEU A 203 -6.80 11.80 -1.37
N GLN A 204 -7.86 12.32 -0.73
CA GLN A 204 -8.40 13.65 -1.00
C GLN A 204 -7.43 14.79 -0.63
N ARG A 205 -6.41 14.48 0.18
CA ARG A 205 -5.41 15.43 0.68
C ARG A 205 -4.36 15.82 -0.37
N TYR A 206 -4.23 15.05 -1.45
CA TYR A 206 -3.17 15.24 -2.45
C TYR A 206 -3.68 16.05 -3.65
N VAL A 207 -2.97 17.12 -4.01
CA VAL A 207 -3.35 18.00 -5.12
C VAL A 207 -3.37 17.23 -6.44
N ASN A 208 -4.44 17.37 -7.22
CA ASN A 208 -4.62 16.72 -8.53
C ASN A 208 -4.43 15.19 -8.49
N ASP A 209 -4.75 14.55 -7.36
CA ASP A 209 -4.67 13.10 -7.19
C ASP A 209 -3.28 12.50 -7.53
N TRP A 210 -2.19 13.28 -7.35
CA TRP A 210 -0.85 12.86 -7.78
C TRP A 210 -0.42 11.54 -7.13
N ALA A 211 -0.80 11.30 -5.87
CA ALA A 211 -0.48 10.08 -5.16
C ALA A 211 -1.13 8.85 -5.81
N THR A 212 -2.43 8.94 -6.12
CA THR A 212 -3.16 7.88 -6.83
C THR A 212 -2.55 7.65 -8.21
N GLU A 213 -2.24 8.73 -8.94
CA GLU A 213 -1.62 8.64 -10.26
C GLU A 213 -0.28 7.88 -10.23
N GLU A 214 0.62 8.20 -9.29
CA GLU A 214 1.92 7.54 -9.20
C GLU A 214 1.81 6.07 -8.76
N ILE A 215 0.88 5.73 -7.87
CA ILE A 215 0.57 4.34 -7.50
C ILE A 215 0.13 3.55 -8.74
N VAL A 216 -0.78 4.11 -9.55
CA VAL A 216 -1.28 3.46 -10.76
C VAL A 216 -0.18 3.30 -11.81
N LYS A 217 0.62 4.36 -12.06
CA LYS A 217 1.78 4.29 -12.95
C LYS A 217 2.73 3.17 -12.54
N GLN A 218 3.05 3.07 -11.25
CA GLN A 218 3.92 2.03 -10.72
C GLN A 218 3.33 0.63 -10.97
N PHE A 219 2.04 0.45 -10.72
CA PHE A 219 1.35 -0.82 -10.97
C PHE A 219 1.38 -1.22 -12.45
N ILE A 220 0.94 -0.33 -13.35
CA ILE A 220 0.91 -0.59 -14.79
C ILE A 220 2.31 -0.93 -15.29
N LYS A 221 3.32 -0.12 -14.94
CA LYS A 221 4.73 -0.38 -15.30
C LYS A 221 5.19 -1.77 -14.87
N ASN A 222 4.86 -2.18 -13.64
CA ASN A 222 5.22 -3.50 -13.12
C ASN A 222 4.48 -4.63 -13.84
N LYS A 223 3.19 -4.44 -14.14
CA LYS A 223 2.36 -5.41 -14.86
C LYS A 223 2.85 -5.58 -16.30
N CYS A 224 3.14 -4.49 -17.04
CA CYS A 224 3.74 -4.55 -18.37
C CYS A 224 5.08 -5.30 -18.33
N ARG A 225 5.97 -4.93 -17.38
CA ARG A 225 7.28 -5.58 -17.22
C ARG A 225 7.14 -7.08 -17.00
N HIS A 226 6.17 -7.49 -16.17
CA HIS A 226 5.87 -8.91 -15.95
C HIS A 226 5.35 -9.58 -17.24
N GLY A 227 4.42 -8.94 -17.95
CA GLY A 227 3.88 -9.40 -19.23
C GLY A 227 4.97 -9.63 -20.28
N TYR A 228 5.91 -8.70 -20.43
CA TYR A 228 7.06 -8.85 -21.32
C TYR A 228 7.99 -10.00 -20.90
N LYS A 229 8.22 -10.18 -19.60
CA LYS A 229 9.06 -11.28 -19.09
C LYS A 229 8.43 -12.65 -19.35
N LYS A 230 7.10 -12.74 -19.27
CA LYS A 230 6.34 -13.97 -19.51
C LYS A 230 6.02 -14.23 -20.98
N GLY A 231 6.16 -13.22 -21.85
CA GLY A 231 5.89 -13.33 -23.27
C GLY A 231 4.42 -13.09 -23.66
N PHE A 232 3.56 -12.69 -22.72
CA PHE A 232 2.16 -12.33 -23.01
C PHE A 232 2.06 -11.04 -23.83
N LEU A 233 3.02 -10.14 -23.66
CA LEU A 233 3.08 -8.89 -24.41
C LEU A 233 4.26 -8.91 -25.38
N VAL A 234 3.99 -8.43 -26.59
CA VAL A 234 5.03 -8.14 -27.58
C VAL A 234 5.64 -6.78 -27.23
N PRO A 235 6.96 -6.70 -26.99
CA PRO A 235 7.63 -5.42 -26.81
C PRO A 235 7.35 -4.51 -28.01
N PRO A 236 7.07 -3.21 -27.80
CA PRO A 236 6.89 -2.28 -28.91
C PRO A 236 8.08 -2.35 -29.88
N ALA A 237 7.80 -2.24 -31.19
CA ALA A 237 8.83 -2.36 -32.23
C ALA A 237 10.00 -1.39 -32.01
N GLU A 238 9.70 -0.22 -31.44
CA GLU A 238 10.68 0.78 -30.99
C GLU A 238 11.78 0.18 -30.11
N TYR A 239 11.48 -0.81 -29.26
CA TYR A 239 12.43 -1.44 -28.35
C TYR A 239 13.00 -2.77 -28.85
N ALA A 240 12.68 -3.19 -30.08
CA ALA A 240 13.20 -4.44 -30.65
C ALA A 240 14.73 -4.48 -30.67
N TYR A 241 15.38 -3.32 -30.88
CA TYR A 241 16.83 -3.18 -30.85
C TYR A 241 17.43 -3.51 -29.47
N LEU A 242 16.72 -3.28 -28.36
CA LEU A 242 17.19 -3.63 -27.02
C LEU A 242 17.24 -5.15 -26.86
N LYS A 243 16.27 -5.89 -27.43
CA LYS A 243 16.28 -7.36 -27.44
C LYS A 243 17.46 -7.88 -28.25
N ALA A 244 17.68 -7.35 -29.46
CA ALA A 244 18.84 -7.68 -30.29
C ALA A 244 20.18 -7.39 -29.57
N ASN A 245 20.30 -6.24 -28.90
CA ASN A 245 21.49 -5.89 -28.12
C ASN A 245 21.67 -6.78 -26.88
N SER A 246 20.57 -7.18 -26.24
CA SER A 246 20.62 -8.11 -25.10
C SER A 246 21.02 -9.52 -25.54
N ALA A 247 20.58 -9.98 -26.72
CA ALA A 247 20.98 -11.27 -27.29
C ALA A 247 22.46 -11.30 -27.69
N LYS A 248 23.01 -10.16 -28.17
CA LYS A 248 24.44 -10.00 -28.42
C LYS A 248 25.29 -9.98 -27.15
N ARG A 249 24.70 -9.77 -25.98
CA ARG A 249 25.41 -9.82 -24.69
C ARG A 249 25.46 -11.25 -24.19
N ASN A 250 26.66 -11.80 -24.07
CA ASN A 250 26.87 -13.09 -23.43
C ASN A 250 26.44 -13.03 -21.94
N PRO A 251 25.35 -13.69 -21.52
CA PRO A 251 24.91 -13.67 -20.12
C PRO A 251 25.92 -14.36 -19.19
N SER A 252 26.67 -15.33 -19.73
CA SER A 252 27.76 -16.03 -19.05
C SER A 252 29.05 -15.23 -18.99
N ALA A 253 29.17 -14.11 -19.72
CA ALA A 253 30.32 -13.24 -19.55
C ALA A 253 30.21 -12.58 -18.17
N PRO A 254 31.25 -12.71 -17.31
CA PRO A 254 31.20 -12.20 -15.95
C PRO A 254 30.89 -10.70 -15.98
N ARG A 255 29.70 -10.33 -15.49
CA ARG A 255 29.27 -8.92 -15.36
C ARG A 255 30.23 -8.10 -14.48
N GLY A 256 31.10 -8.77 -13.73
CA GLY A 256 32.18 -8.21 -12.92
C GLY A 256 33.45 -7.80 -13.68
N CYS A 257 33.55 -7.94 -15.00
CA CYS A 257 34.78 -7.59 -15.72
C CYS A 257 35.19 -6.11 -15.56
N LYS A 258 34.24 -5.17 -15.38
CA LYS A 258 34.64 -3.78 -15.14
C LYS A 258 35.18 -3.55 -13.74
N SER A 259 34.52 -4.03 -12.69
CA SER A 259 35.04 -3.89 -11.31
C SER A 259 36.28 -4.75 -11.08
N ALA A 260 36.35 -5.95 -11.66
CA ALA A 260 37.54 -6.79 -11.65
C ALA A 260 38.69 -6.15 -12.44
N LYS A 261 38.44 -5.54 -13.61
CA LYS A 261 39.47 -4.76 -14.33
C LYS A 261 39.90 -3.54 -13.52
N VAL A 262 38.97 -2.83 -12.89
CA VAL A 262 39.29 -1.69 -12.02
C VAL A 262 40.10 -2.15 -10.80
N ALA A 263 39.75 -3.27 -10.18
CA ALA A 263 40.48 -3.88 -9.07
C ALA A 263 41.87 -4.37 -9.50
N VAL A 264 42.00 -4.99 -10.67
CA VAL A 264 43.28 -5.42 -11.23
C VAL A 264 44.15 -4.21 -11.58
N VAL A 265 43.58 -3.14 -12.14
CA VAL A 265 44.30 -1.88 -12.42
C VAL A 265 44.72 -1.19 -11.12
N ALA A 266 43.86 -1.16 -10.11
CA ALA A 266 44.17 -0.63 -8.78
C ALA A 266 45.28 -1.44 -8.10
N ALA A 267 45.21 -2.78 -8.14
CA ALA A 267 46.22 -3.67 -7.61
C ALA A 267 47.58 -3.49 -8.32
N LYS A 268 47.59 -3.37 -9.66
CA LYS A 268 48.81 -3.06 -10.43
C LYS A 268 49.41 -1.71 -10.04
N LYS A 269 48.58 -0.67 -9.87
CA LYS A 269 49.04 0.65 -9.40
C LYS A 269 49.63 0.61 -7.99
N LEU A 270 49.01 -0.14 -7.07
CA LEU A 270 49.54 -0.32 -5.72
C LEU A 270 50.86 -1.10 -5.72
N ALA A 271 50.98 -2.14 -6.55
CA ALA A 271 52.22 -2.90 -6.69
C ALA A 271 53.36 -2.05 -7.26
N ALA A 272 53.08 -1.19 -8.25
CA ALA A 272 54.08 -0.24 -8.79
C ALA A 272 54.56 0.75 -7.72
N LYS A 273 53.64 1.37 -6.98
CA LYS A 273 54.00 2.30 -5.88
C LYS A 273 54.86 1.62 -4.80
N LYS A 274 54.58 0.37 -4.45
CA LYS A 274 55.40 -0.38 -3.48
C LYS A 274 56.84 -0.57 -3.98
N LYS A 275 57.05 -0.85 -5.26
CA LYS A 275 58.40 -1.00 -5.85
C LYS A 275 59.18 0.32 -5.77
N ASP A 276 58.55 1.44 -6.09
CA ASP A 276 59.19 2.76 -6.02
C ASP A 276 59.60 3.13 -4.59
N VAL A 277 58.75 2.83 -3.61
CA VAL A 277 59.07 3.07 -2.18
C VAL A 277 60.25 2.20 -1.73
N THR A 278 60.27 0.91 -2.11
CA THR A 278 61.39 0.03 -1.76
C THR A 278 62.71 0.42 -2.43
N ALA A 279 62.67 0.87 -3.68
CA ALA A 279 63.85 1.37 -4.39
C ALA A 279 64.39 2.66 -3.77
N LYS A 280 63.48 3.55 -3.32
CA LYS A 280 63.88 4.77 -2.60
C LYS A 280 64.49 4.45 -1.22
N ALA A 281 63.90 3.50 -0.48
CA ALA A 281 64.41 3.08 0.83
C ALA A 281 65.78 2.40 0.76
N SER A 282 66.06 1.59 -0.27
CA SER A 282 67.39 0.99 -0.46
C SER A 282 68.43 2.05 -0.85
N SER A 283 68.07 3.04 -1.67
CA SER A 283 68.97 4.15 -2.02
C SER A 283 69.26 5.06 -0.81
N SER A 284 68.28 5.32 0.05
CA SER A 284 68.48 6.11 1.27
C SER A 284 69.26 5.33 2.33
N LYS A 285 69.13 4.00 2.40
CA LYS A 285 69.95 3.18 3.30
C LYS A 285 71.41 3.17 2.86
N ALA A 286 71.70 3.06 1.56
CA ALA A 286 73.06 3.17 1.03
C ALA A 286 73.66 4.58 1.26
N ALA A 287 72.88 5.64 1.07
CA ALA A 287 73.31 7.01 1.39
C ALA A 287 73.48 7.23 2.91
N GLY A 288 72.63 6.61 3.72
CA GLY A 288 72.69 6.64 5.19
C GLY A 288 73.92 5.93 5.73
N GLU A 289 74.27 4.74 5.21
CA GLU A 289 75.50 4.03 5.58
C GLU A 289 76.76 4.81 5.18
N ALA A 290 76.77 5.44 3.99
CA ALA A 290 77.86 6.33 3.59
C ALA A 290 78.01 7.54 4.55
N LYS A 291 76.89 8.13 4.97
CA LYS A 291 76.88 9.29 5.89
C LYS A 291 77.18 8.91 7.34
N ALA A 292 76.75 7.73 7.80
CA ALA A 292 77.07 7.20 9.13
C ALA A 292 78.56 6.82 9.25
N ARG A 293 79.17 6.30 8.17
CA ARG A 293 80.62 6.07 8.13
C ARG A 293 81.42 7.39 8.17
N ALA A 294 80.89 8.47 7.63
CA ALA A 294 81.48 9.81 7.75
C ALA A 294 81.24 10.48 9.13
N LYS A 295 80.18 10.10 9.85
CA LYS A 295 79.82 10.69 11.16
C LYS A 295 80.42 9.95 12.37
N LYS A 296 80.96 8.74 12.20
CA LYS A 296 81.69 7.98 13.24
C LYS A 296 83.11 8.52 13.55
N VAL A 297 83.28 9.84 13.47
CA VAL A 297 84.49 10.56 13.93
C VAL A 297 84.14 11.64 14.96
N VAL A 298 82.86 11.96 15.18
CA VAL A 298 82.50 13.03 16.13
C VAL A 298 81.25 12.64 16.93
N VAL A 299 81.41 12.72 18.25
CA VAL A 299 80.38 12.79 19.30
C VAL A 299 79.95 11.46 19.93
N ASP A 300 80.76 11.03 20.90
CA ASP A 300 80.27 10.52 22.20
C ASP A 300 79.68 11.70 22.98
N GLN A 301 78.36 11.68 23.22
CA GLN A 301 77.72 12.18 24.45
C GLN A 301 76.21 11.96 24.39
N GLU A 302 75.75 11.15 25.36
CA GLU A 302 74.56 11.35 26.22
C GLU A 302 73.32 12.00 25.60
N ASP A 303 72.19 11.28 25.61
CA ASP A 303 71.12 11.61 26.58
C ASP A 303 69.91 10.69 26.47
N GLU A 304 69.39 10.37 27.65
CA GLU A 304 68.09 9.77 27.91
C GLU A 304 66.95 10.67 27.41
N SER A 305 65.91 10.09 26.82
CA SER A 305 64.58 10.70 26.87
C SER A 305 63.50 9.68 26.52
N MET A 306 62.62 9.47 27.49
CA MET A 306 61.31 8.86 27.33
C MET A 306 60.51 9.51 26.19
N SER A 307 59.62 8.74 25.55
CA SER A 307 58.39 9.29 24.95
C SER A 307 57.35 8.20 24.73
N GLU A 308 56.35 8.26 25.61
CA GLU A 308 54.92 7.99 25.48
C GLU A 308 54.32 7.76 24.07
N GLY A 309 53.26 6.94 24.06
CA GLY A 309 52.01 7.33 23.41
C GLY A 309 51.66 6.64 22.08
N PHE A 310 50.67 5.75 22.10
CA PHE A 310 49.32 5.99 21.57
C PHE A 310 48.64 4.65 21.25
N GLY A 311 47.65 4.31 22.08
CA GLY A 311 46.69 3.26 21.79
C GLY A 311 45.74 3.70 20.67
N SER A 312 45.50 2.80 19.71
CA SER A 312 44.37 2.91 18.80
C SER A 312 43.38 1.80 19.11
N GLY A 313 42.37 2.15 19.90
CA GLY A 313 41.22 1.32 20.21
C GLY A 313 40.49 0.91 18.94
N ARG A 314 40.29 -0.40 18.79
CA ARG A 314 39.45 -0.99 17.76
C ARG A 314 38.10 -1.31 18.39
N GLY A 315 37.21 -0.32 18.39
CA GLY A 315 35.77 -0.54 18.60
C GLY A 315 35.26 -1.56 17.57
N GLY A 316 34.42 -2.52 17.92
CA GLY A 316 33.28 -2.40 18.82
C GLY A 316 32.03 -2.43 17.93
N TYR A 317 31.74 -3.59 17.33
CA TYR A 317 30.44 -3.87 16.71
C TYR A 317 29.71 -4.81 17.64
N GLY A 318 28.90 -4.22 18.53
CA GLY A 318 27.93 -4.92 19.35
C GLY A 318 26.86 -5.52 18.46
N SER A 319 26.72 -6.83 18.57
CA SER A 319 25.54 -7.59 18.18
C SER A 319 24.55 -7.46 19.34
N ALA A 320 23.44 -6.78 19.11
CA ALA A 320 22.28 -6.84 19.99
C ALA A 320 21.21 -7.65 19.27
N ASP A 321 21.19 -8.94 19.60
CA ASP A 321 19.98 -9.73 19.74
C ASP A 321 19.06 -8.99 20.72
N GLU A 322 17.86 -8.64 20.28
CA GLU A 322 16.73 -8.46 21.18
C GLU A 322 15.56 -9.24 20.58
N GLU A 323 15.37 -10.42 21.18
CA GLU A 323 14.08 -11.04 21.47
C GLU A 323 13.07 -9.98 21.94
N GLU A 324 11.82 -10.10 21.54
CA GLU A 324 10.68 -9.74 22.40
C GLU A 324 9.39 -10.39 21.85
N ASP A 325 8.89 -11.32 22.65
CA ASP A 325 7.50 -11.69 23.00
C ASP A 325 6.35 -11.56 21.99
#